data_AF-A0A413LIM5-F1
#
_entry.id   AF-A0A413LIM5-F1
#
_cell.length_a   1.000
_cell.length_b   1.000
_cell.length_c   1.000
_cell.angle_alpha   90.00
_cell.angle_beta   90.00
_cell.angle_gamma   90.00
#
_symmetry.space_group_name_H-M   'P 1'
#
loop_
_entity.id
_entity.type
_entity.pdbx_description
1 polymer ?
#
loop_
_entity_poly.entity_id
_entity_poly.type
_entity_poly.pdbx_seq_one_letter_code
_entity_poly.pdbx_strand_id
1 'polypeptide(L)'
;MKRIVLSILLLFAFLTGYAQNRSASICRLGFTYDISQSNNWGKFKPVITGVIPYSSAELAGIKQGDIVEAIDGVQSAEVSPQEIAQLLNPAGKNEVILTISNLSIPTKQVMVKKDCKKVNSITEDQLASAFSMYSLETTSERTFTCPFKTVVTPDSISFGKFKTFAFAAIDENNRKLESAINDCIEKEMTKKGLVLDIAQPDILIQTFYFFDKNPNFKGANKIQIEKEPTFRYNFTQSKMDSFPFLGNSAAEAEAEYLLQFGFRMIDQAFVPGRILWECEANELLEDSYKLEEYARIHVPLMLMQYPYVKYGRNVQYKVNQKTYNYTGISYDIDRLELITDVDRNSPAYVSGLRPRDVIEKINDNKMNYSAEEFTAGYKNFISKTMKFRDPKTQFTDANGFKRCMFWDTFQYPQVADALQKSGNVGGFSYLYYYAPYINPTGNNACTFEIKRGKNKMEMIVRPTIRREITVEIK
;
A
#
# COMPACT_ATOMS: atom_id res chain seq x y z
N MET A 1 23.49 -24.25 17.49
CA MET A 1 22.26 -23.79 18.17
C MET A 1 21.37 -23.11 17.14
N LYS A 2 20.75 -23.87 16.23
CA LYS A 2 19.35 -24.36 16.23
C LYS A 2 18.28 -23.24 16.32
N ARG A 3 17.84 -22.82 15.11
CA ARG A 3 16.45 -22.59 14.68
C ARG A 3 15.45 -22.03 15.71
N ILE A 4 15.36 -20.71 15.88
CA ILE A 4 14.12 -20.01 16.31
C ILE A 4 14.21 -18.54 15.86
N VAL A 5 13.66 -18.16 14.69
CA VAL A 5 13.30 -16.73 14.41
C VAL A 5 12.08 -16.56 13.50
N LEU A 6 11.68 -17.53 12.68
CA LEU A 6 10.43 -17.42 11.90
C LEU A 6 9.20 -17.85 12.70
N SER A 7 8.71 -17.01 13.61
CA SER A 7 7.46 -17.28 14.35
C SER A 7 6.61 -16.04 14.70
N ILE A 8 6.80 -14.89 14.05
CA ILE A 8 6.06 -13.67 14.44
C ILE A 8 4.96 -13.24 13.43
N LEU A 9 4.78 -13.95 12.31
CA LEU A 9 3.72 -13.64 11.33
C LEU A 9 2.46 -14.54 11.43
N LEU A 10 2.33 -15.33 12.50
CA LEU A 10 1.21 -16.29 12.70
C LEU A 10 0.53 -16.21 14.07
N LEU A 11 0.89 -15.25 14.93
CA LEU A 11 0.32 -15.14 16.28
C LEU A 11 -0.82 -14.11 16.33
N PHE A 12 -1.96 -14.49 15.78
CA PHE A 12 -3.29 -14.19 16.31
C PHE A 12 -4.28 -15.26 15.79
N ALA A 13 -3.97 -16.53 16.10
CA ALA A 13 -4.94 -17.61 16.05
C ALA A 13 -5.15 -18.08 17.49
N PHE A 14 -6.26 -17.65 18.09
CA PHE A 14 -6.69 -18.19 19.37
C PHE A 14 -6.85 -19.71 19.25
N LEU A 15 -6.18 -20.42 20.16
CA LEU A 15 -6.34 -21.84 20.41
C LEU A 15 -7.79 -22.14 20.80
N THR A 16 -8.56 -22.70 19.87
CA THR A 16 -9.57 -23.71 20.21
C THR A 16 -9.36 -24.89 19.27
N GLY A 17 -9.06 -26.05 19.86
CA GLY A 17 -8.93 -27.31 19.13
C GLY A 17 -10.30 -27.74 18.62
N TYR A 18 -10.61 -27.40 17.38
CA TYR A 18 -11.61 -28.09 16.57
C TYR A 18 -10.89 -28.60 15.33
N ALA A 19 -11.17 -29.85 14.94
CA ALA A 19 -10.74 -30.40 13.68
C ALA A 19 -11.00 -29.35 12.57
N GLN A 20 -9.94 -28.89 11.90
CA GLN A 20 -10.06 -27.83 10.90
C GLN A 20 -11.00 -28.31 9.80
N ASN A 21 -12.22 -27.77 9.80
CA ASN A 21 -13.19 -28.09 8.78
C ASN A 21 -12.70 -27.50 7.46
N ARG A 22 -12.12 -28.33 6.58
CA ARG A 22 -11.51 -27.91 5.31
C ARG A 22 -12.51 -27.23 4.36
N SER A 23 -13.82 -27.37 4.60
CA SER A 23 -14.87 -26.67 3.87
C SER A 23 -15.25 -25.30 4.44
N ALA A 24 -14.62 -24.85 5.53
CA ALA A 24 -14.89 -23.54 6.09
C ALA A 24 -14.40 -22.43 5.14
N SER A 25 -15.14 -21.33 5.12
CA SER A 25 -14.81 -20.12 4.35
C SER A 25 -14.37 -19.01 5.31
N ILE A 26 -13.31 -18.31 4.95
CA ILE A 26 -12.86 -17.09 5.62
C ILE A 26 -13.38 -15.91 4.81
N CYS A 27 -14.09 -14.99 5.47
CA CYS A 27 -14.66 -13.81 4.86
C CYS A 27 -14.11 -12.54 5.50
N ARG A 28 -13.83 -11.52 4.69
CA ARG A 28 -13.40 -10.17 5.09
C ARG A 28 -14.17 -9.11 4.32
N LEU A 29 -14.24 -7.88 4.83
CA LEU A 29 -14.95 -6.79 4.15
C LEU A 29 -14.10 -6.04 3.12
N GLY A 30 -12.76 -6.18 3.13
CA GLY A 30 -11.90 -5.50 2.17
C GLY A 30 -11.29 -4.18 2.65
N PHE A 31 -11.27 -3.91 3.95
CA PHE A 31 -10.62 -2.73 4.53
C PHE A 31 -10.03 -3.04 5.91
N THR A 32 -9.15 -2.16 6.37
CA THR A 32 -8.61 -2.12 7.74
C THR A 32 -9.14 -0.88 8.46
N TYR A 33 -9.22 -0.93 9.80
CA TYR A 33 -9.73 0.17 10.61
C TYR A 33 -9.08 0.20 12.00
N ASP A 34 -9.12 1.37 12.63
CA ASP A 34 -8.81 1.55 14.06
C ASP A 34 -10.06 2.06 14.79
N ILE A 35 -10.18 1.75 16.09
CA ILE A 35 -11.10 2.48 16.97
C ILE A 35 -10.44 3.78 17.38
N SER A 36 -10.85 4.89 16.77
CA SER A 36 -10.19 6.18 16.94
C SER A 36 -10.27 6.67 18.38
N GLN A 37 -9.13 7.17 18.88
CA GLN A 37 -9.04 7.90 20.14
C GLN A 37 -8.95 9.42 19.93
N SER A 38 -8.98 9.87 18.66
CA SER A 38 -8.85 11.29 18.33
C SER A 38 -10.08 12.07 18.77
N ASN A 39 -9.88 13.19 19.46
CA ASN A 39 -10.95 14.13 19.80
C ASN A 39 -11.52 14.85 18.57
N ASN A 40 -10.79 14.83 17.45
CA ASN A 40 -11.10 15.62 16.27
C ASN A 40 -11.66 14.81 15.10
N TRP A 41 -11.56 13.47 15.16
CA TRP A 41 -12.04 12.59 14.10
C TRP A 41 -12.53 11.24 14.63
N GLY A 42 -13.83 11.00 14.58
CA GLY A 42 -14.44 9.70 14.84
C GLY A 42 -14.16 9.12 16.23
N LYS A 43 -14.06 9.93 17.29
CA LYS A 43 -13.76 9.45 18.66
C LYS A 43 -14.65 8.25 19.04
N PHE A 44 -14.01 7.17 19.47
CA PHE A 44 -14.61 5.88 19.84
C PHE A 44 -15.36 5.15 18.72
N LYS A 45 -15.21 5.59 17.47
CA LYS A 45 -15.79 4.95 16.29
C LYS A 45 -14.71 4.30 15.43
N PRO A 46 -15.05 3.30 14.60
CA PRO A 46 -14.14 2.78 13.60
C PRO A 46 -13.81 3.85 12.55
N VAL A 47 -12.52 4.09 12.33
CA VAL A 47 -12.01 4.93 11.24
C VAL A 47 -11.24 4.03 10.29
N ILE A 48 -11.60 4.07 9.00
CA ILE A 48 -10.96 3.25 7.96
C ILE A 48 -9.52 3.71 7.76
N THR A 49 -8.56 2.79 7.87
CA THR A 49 -7.13 3.08 7.80
C THR A 49 -6.48 2.61 6.50
N GLY A 50 -7.11 1.69 5.79
CA GLY A 50 -6.69 1.18 4.49
C GLY A 50 -7.84 0.47 3.79
N VAL A 51 -7.80 0.45 2.45
CA VAL A 51 -8.79 -0.24 1.62
C VAL A 51 -8.02 -1.18 0.69
N ILE A 52 -8.43 -2.44 0.66
CA ILE A 52 -7.76 -3.47 -0.14
C ILE A 52 -8.14 -3.25 -1.61
N PRO A 53 -7.19 -3.10 -2.54
CA PRO A 53 -7.49 -2.96 -3.96
C PRO A 53 -8.27 -4.14 -4.52
N TYR A 54 -9.17 -3.87 -5.48
CA TYR A 54 -10.10 -4.83 -6.09
C TYR A 54 -11.05 -5.54 -5.12
N SER A 55 -11.14 -5.08 -3.87
CA SER A 55 -12.06 -5.64 -2.87
C SER A 55 -13.49 -5.14 -3.06
N SER A 56 -14.43 -5.84 -2.44
CA SER A 56 -15.83 -5.39 -2.40
C SER A 56 -15.99 -4.02 -1.72
N ALA A 57 -15.15 -3.67 -0.74
CA ALA A 57 -15.17 -2.36 -0.11
C ALA A 57 -14.73 -1.22 -1.03
N GLU A 58 -13.67 -1.44 -1.82
CA GLU A 58 -13.23 -0.46 -2.82
C GLU A 58 -14.33 -0.18 -3.84
N LEU A 59 -14.95 -1.26 -4.37
CA LEU A 59 -16.05 -1.15 -5.34
C LEU A 59 -17.28 -0.46 -4.75
N ALA A 60 -17.53 -0.61 -3.45
CA ALA A 60 -18.61 0.07 -2.75
C ALA A 60 -18.31 1.56 -2.48
N GLY A 61 -17.07 2.01 -2.73
CA GLY A 61 -16.63 3.39 -2.58
C GLY A 61 -16.23 3.78 -1.16
N ILE A 62 -15.87 2.80 -0.32
CA ILE A 62 -15.25 3.04 0.99
C ILE A 62 -13.86 3.66 0.75
N LYS A 63 -13.51 4.67 1.56
CA LYS A 63 -12.23 5.38 1.46
C LYS A 63 -11.51 5.39 2.80
N GLN A 64 -10.18 5.51 2.72
CA GLN A 64 -9.36 5.79 3.89
C GLN A 64 -9.80 7.11 4.56
N GLY A 65 -9.92 7.10 5.88
CA GLY A 65 -10.40 8.23 6.67
C GLY A 65 -11.91 8.26 6.88
N ASP A 66 -12.70 7.42 6.21
CA ASP A 66 -14.13 7.30 6.50
C ASP A 66 -14.36 6.87 7.96
N ILE A 67 -15.34 7.49 8.61
CA ILE A 67 -15.83 7.09 9.93
C ILE A 67 -17.02 6.16 9.72
N VAL A 68 -17.01 4.98 10.34
CA VAL A 68 -18.18 4.09 10.37
C VAL A 68 -19.10 4.53 11.50
N GLU A 69 -20.18 5.22 11.14
CA GLU A 69 -21.19 5.74 12.08
C GLU A 69 -22.11 4.64 12.60
N ALA A 70 -22.53 3.72 11.72
CA ALA A 70 -23.39 2.60 12.09
C ALA A 70 -23.15 1.37 11.21
N ILE A 71 -23.44 0.19 11.76
CA ILE A 71 -23.31 -1.11 11.11
C ILE A 71 -24.65 -1.82 11.18
N ASP A 72 -25.27 -2.10 10.03
CA ASP A 72 -26.63 -2.66 9.93
C ASP A 72 -27.67 -1.88 10.78
N GLY A 73 -27.51 -0.56 10.88
CA GLY A 73 -28.36 0.34 11.66
C GLY A 73 -27.98 0.48 13.14
N VAL A 74 -27.06 -0.34 13.66
CA VAL A 74 -26.55 -0.23 15.04
C VAL A 74 -25.48 0.84 15.10
N GLN A 75 -25.63 1.84 15.98
CA GLN A 75 -24.66 2.94 16.13
C GLN A 75 -23.34 2.42 16.68
N SER A 76 -22.24 2.74 15.99
CA SER A 76 -20.91 2.23 16.37
C SER A 76 -20.39 2.79 17.70
N ALA A 77 -20.87 3.97 18.10
CA ALA A 77 -20.50 4.60 19.37
C ALA A 77 -21.18 3.97 20.60
N GLU A 78 -22.23 3.16 20.41
CA GLU A 78 -23.03 2.56 21.48
C GLU A 78 -22.61 1.14 21.82
N VAL A 79 -21.60 0.60 21.12
CA VAL A 79 -21.14 -0.78 21.24
C VAL A 79 -19.65 -0.86 21.55
N SER A 80 -19.23 -1.98 22.14
CA SER A 80 -17.82 -2.23 22.44
C SER A 80 -17.00 -2.52 21.17
N PRO A 81 -15.67 -2.27 21.18
CA PRO A 81 -14.78 -2.67 20.08
C PRO A 81 -14.90 -4.13 19.65
N GLN A 82 -15.17 -5.04 20.60
CA GLN A 82 -15.35 -6.47 20.34
C GLN A 82 -16.66 -6.73 19.59
N GLU A 83 -17.75 -6.06 19.97
CA GLU A 83 -19.03 -6.15 19.27
C GLU A 83 -18.95 -5.55 17.86
N ILE A 84 -18.21 -4.44 17.68
CA ILE A 84 -17.94 -3.87 16.35
C ILE A 84 -17.33 -4.92 15.41
N ALA A 85 -16.32 -5.66 15.88
CA ALA A 85 -15.69 -6.70 15.06
C ALA A 85 -16.68 -7.81 14.66
N GLN A 86 -17.62 -8.16 15.54
CA GLN A 86 -18.69 -9.14 15.25
C GLN A 86 -19.72 -8.58 14.26
N LEU A 87 -20.13 -7.32 14.44
CA LEU A 87 -21.07 -6.62 13.56
C LEU A 87 -20.53 -6.38 12.16
N LEU A 88 -19.21 -6.19 12.02
CA LEU A 88 -18.54 -6.08 10.73
C LEU A 88 -18.39 -7.43 10.02
N ASN A 89 -18.44 -8.55 10.75
CA ASN A 89 -18.38 -9.87 10.14
C ASN A 89 -19.43 -10.85 10.70
N PRO A 90 -20.73 -10.55 10.53
CA PRO A 90 -21.80 -11.33 11.14
C PRO A 90 -21.91 -12.71 10.49
N ALA A 91 -22.08 -13.76 11.31
CA ALA A 91 -22.28 -15.11 10.81
C ALA A 91 -23.59 -15.19 9.98
N GLY A 92 -23.56 -15.90 8.86
CA GLY A 92 -24.74 -16.13 8.01
C GLY A 92 -25.15 -14.99 7.09
N LYS A 93 -24.51 -13.81 7.16
CA LYS A 93 -24.68 -12.73 6.17
C LYS A 93 -23.45 -12.61 5.26
N ASN A 94 -23.72 -12.33 3.98
CA ASN A 94 -22.68 -12.13 2.94
C ASN A 94 -22.40 -10.66 2.64
N GLU A 95 -23.15 -9.75 3.26
CA GLU A 95 -23.02 -8.30 3.08
C GLU A 95 -23.35 -7.59 4.40
N VAL A 96 -22.85 -6.37 4.52
CA VAL A 96 -23.04 -5.48 5.67
C VAL A 96 -23.37 -4.09 5.15
N ILE A 97 -24.36 -3.43 5.74
CA ILE A 97 -24.70 -2.03 5.42
C ILE A 97 -23.96 -1.13 6.40
N LEU A 98 -23.04 -0.33 5.88
CA LEU A 98 -22.32 0.68 6.66
C LEU A 98 -22.95 2.04 6.46
N THR A 99 -23.22 2.77 7.53
CA THR A 99 -23.42 4.22 7.46
C THR A 99 -22.08 4.87 7.72
N ILE A 100 -21.55 5.60 6.74
CA ILE A 100 -20.24 6.26 6.81
C ILE A 100 -20.37 7.78 6.77
N SER A 101 -19.41 8.48 7.36
CA SER A 101 -19.23 9.92 7.25
C SER A 101 -17.77 10.26 6.94
N ASN A 102 -17.53 11.40 6.26
CA ASN A 102 -16.19 11.94 6.01
C ASN A 102 -16.25 13.45 5.77
N LEU A 103 -15.14 14.05 5.32
CA LEU A 103 -15.05 15.50 5.07
C LEU A 103 -16.03 15.94 3.96
N SER A 104 -16.21 15.13 2.93
CA SER A 104 -17.09 15.43 1.79
C SER A 104 -18.57 15.13 2.06
N ILE A 105 -18.85 14.11 2.88
CA ILE A 105 -20.17 13.50 3.04
C ILE A 105 -20.55 13.51 4.53
N PRO A 106 -21.62 14.21 4.93
CA PRO A 106 -22.11 14.19 6.31
C PRO A 106 -22.50 12.79 6.77
N THR A 107 -23.30 12.07 5.99
CA THR A 107 -23.61 10.65 6.17
C THR A 107 -24.00 10.00 4.82
N LYS A 108 -23.63 8.74 4.61
CA LYS A 108 -24.04 7.93 3.45
C LYS A 108 -24.13 6.46 3.84
N GLN A 109 -25.15 5.76 3.37
CA GLN A 109 -25.23 4.31 3.47
C GLN A 109 -24.54 3.63 2.29
N VAL A 110 -23.77 2.60 2.59
CA VAL A 110 -23.01 1.81 1.62
C VAL A 110 -23.16 0.34 1.97
N MET A 111 -23.59 -0.47 1.00
CA MET A 111 -23.63 -1.92 1.13
C MET A 111 -22.29 -2.51 0.71
N VAL A 112 -21.61 -3.20 1.63
CA VAL A 112 -20.31 -3.84 1.39
C VAL A 112 -20.49 -5.35 1.41
N LYS A 113 -20.18 -6.00 0.28
CA LYS A 113 -20.15 -7.46 0.19
C LYS A 113 -18.91 -8.01 0.87
N LYS A 114 -18.99 -9.23 1.38
CA LYS A 114 -17.84 -9.92 1.95
C LYS A 114 -17.03 -10.60 0.84
N ASP A 115 -15.72 -10.40 0.88
CA ASP A 115 -14.76 -11.16 0.11
C ASP A 115 -14.43 -12.46 0.85
N CYS A 116 -14.93 -13.57 0.34
CA CYS A 116 -14.81 -14.88 0.97
C CYS A 116 -13.90 -15.81 0.15
N LYS A 117 -13.08 -16.60 0.84
CA LYS A 117 -12.31 -17.71 0.24
C LYS A 117 -12.34 -18.95 1.13
N LYS A 118 -12.12 -20.14 0.57
CA LYS A 118 -11.96 -21.37 1.37
C LYS A 118 -10.68 -21.31 2.19
N VAL A 119 -10.68 -21.92 3.39
CA VAL A 119 -9.52 -21.93 4.30
C VAL A 119 -8.27 -22.52 3.64
N ASN A 120 -8.42 -23.62 2.89
CA ASN A 120 -7.33 -24.31 2.20
C ASN A 120 -6.96 -23.68 0.84
N SER A 121 -7.39 -22.44 0.59
CA SER A 121 -7.25 -21.79 -0.71
C SER A 121 -6.20 -20.68 -0.69
N ILE A 122 -5.33 -20.69 -1.70
CA ILE A 122 -4.36 -19.61 -1.97
C ILE A 122 -4.72 -18.92 -3.29
N THR A 123 -4.76 -17.60 -3.28
CA THR A 123 -5.13 -16.78 -4.45
C THR A 123 -3.90 -16.35 -5.24
N GLU A 124 -4.10 -15.92 -6.49
CA GLU A 124 -3.04 -15.31 -7.31
C GLU A 124 -2.41 -14.08 -6.66
N ASP A 125 -3.20 -13.28 -5.95
CA ASP A 125 -2.74 -12.14 -5.14
C ASP A 125 -1.70 -12.56 -4.09
N GLN A 126 -1.95 -13.67 -3.38
CA GLN A 126 -1.04 -14.21 -2.37
C GLN A 126 0.20 -14.84 -3.01
N LEU A 127 0.03 -15.55 -4.13
CA LEU A 127 1.12 -16.15 -4.88
C LEU A 127 2.06 -15.09 -5.48
N ALA A 128 1.53 -13.98 -5.99
CA ALA A 128 2.33 -12.86 -6.48
C ALA A 128 3.26 -12.33 -5.38
N SER A 129 2.74 -12.11 -4.16
CA SER A 129 3.60 -11.76 -3.02
C SER A 129 4.66 -12.82 -2.70
N ALA A 130 4.28 -14.10 -2.70
CA ALA A 130 5.18 -15.21 -2.38
C ALA A 130 6.33 -15.35 -3.41
N PHE A 131 6.05 -15.11 -4.69
CA PHE A 131 6.98 -15.22 -5.81
C PHE A 131 7.51 -13.87 -6.32
N SER A 132 7.44 -12.82 -5.48
CA SER A 132 7.78 -11.43 -5.81
C SER A 132 9.20 -11.21 -6.36
N MET A 133 10.17 -12.07 -6.04
CA MET A 133 11.54 -11.96 -6.57
C MET A 133 11.60 -12.23 -8.08
N TYR A 134 10.57 -12.81 -8.69
CA TYR A 134 10.47 -12.81 -10.15
C TYR A 134 10.34 -11.39 -10.72
N SER A 135 9.73 -10.45 -9.98
CA SER A 135 9.49 -9.08 -10.42
C SER A 135 9.43 -8.10 -9.24
N LEU A 136 10.58 -7.76 -8.66
CA LEU A 136 10.65 -6.76 -7.58
C LEU A 136 10.30 -5.36 -8.11
N GLU A 137 10.49 -5.12 -9.41
CA GLU A 137 10.15 -3.89 -10.13
C GLU A 137 8.66 -3.56 -10.03
N THR A 138 7.82 -4.59 -9.91
CA THR A 138 6.37 -4.44 -9.92
C THR A 138 5.66 -5.03 -8.70
N THR A 139 6.37 -5.83 -7.90
CA THR A 139 5.87 -6.38 -6.64
C THR A 139 6.89 -6.19 -5.52
N SER A 140 6.65 -5.21 -4.64
CA SER A 140 7.49 -4.98 -3.47
C SER A 140 6.73 -4.29 -2.35
N GLU A 141 7.16 -4.56 -1.12
CA GLU A 141 6.73 -3.82 0.07
C GLU A 141 7.92 -3.03 0.60
N ARG A 142 7.76 -1.72 0.78
CA ARG A 142 8.81 -0.83 1.26
C ARG A 142 8.28 0.06 2.37
N THR A 143 9.16 0.43 3.29
CA THR A 143 8.85 1.41 4.33
C THR A 143 9.79 2.59 4.26
N PHE A 144 9.28 3.78 4.56
CA PHE A 144 10.09 4.98 4.74
C PHE A 144 9.53 5.82 5.87
N THR A 145 10.34 6.73 6.40
CA THR A 145 9.95 7.64 7.48
C THR A 145 10.16 9.07 7.02
N CYS A 146 9.20 9.94 7.30
CA CYS A 146 9.35 11.38 7.09
C CYS A 146 9.48 12.09 8.44
N PRO A 147 10.35 13.10 8.57
CA PRO A 147 10.56 13.88 9.80
C PRO A 147 9.44 14.90 10.03
N PHE A 148 8.19 14.47 9.81
CA PHE A 148 7.02 15.31 10.02
C PHE A 148 6.70 15.39 11.50
N LYS A 149 6.42 16.60 11.95
CA LYS A 149 5.84 16.91 13.25
C LYS A 149 4.43 17.43 13.01
N THR A 150 3.43 16.71 13.49
CA THR A 150 2.02 17.06 13.34
C THR A 150 1.43 17.40 14.71
N VAL A 151 0.79 18.56 14.81
CA VAL A 151 0.11 19.05 16.02
C VAL A 151 -1.34 19.32 15.69
N VAL A 152 -2.24 18.96 16.60
CA VAL A 152 -3.69 19.23 16.48
C VAL A 152 -4.16 20.01 17.70
N THR A 153 -5.26 20.74 17.53
CA THR A 153 -5.92 21.41 18.65
C THR A 153 -6.29 20.41 19.76
N PRO A 154 -6.09 20.75 21.05
CA PRO A 154 -6.57 19.92 22.15
C PRO A 154 -8.10 19.95 22.31
N ASP A 155 -8.76 20.94 21.71
CA ASP A 155 -10.21 21.13 21.82
C ASP A 155 -10.97 19.99 21.17
N SER A 156 -12.08 19.59 21.79
CA SER A 156 -12.97 18.55 21.26
C SER A 156 -13.88 19.10 20.17
N ILE A 157 -13.30 19.36 19.00
CA ILE A 157 -13.99 19.82 17.80
C ILE A 157 -13.77 18.83 16.64
N SER A 158 -14.86 18.32 16.07
CA SER A 158 -14.78 17.46 14.89
C SER A 158 -14.34 18.26 13.67
N PHE A 159 -13.27 17.82 13.01
CA PHE A 159 -12.82 18.42 11.75
C PHE A 159 -13.86 18.27 10.63
N GLY A 160 -14.84 17.37 10.79
CA GLY A 160 -15.92 17.19 9.83
C GLY A 160 -16.84 18.40 9.71
N LYS A 161 -16.78 19.35 10.65
CA LYS A 161 -17.56 20.59 10.65
C LYS A 161 -17.00 21.66 9.71
N PHE A 162 -15.71 21.58 9.36
CA PHE A 162 -15.06 22.52 8.46
C PHE A 162 -15.15 21.97 7.04
N LYS A 163 -15.75 22.74 6.13
CA LYS A 163 -16.07 22.34 4.75
C LYS A 163 -15.34 23.19 3.73
N THR A 164 -15.07 24.44 4.05
CA THR A 164 -14.38 25.36 3.13
C THR A 164 -13.00 25.76 3.64
N PHE A 165 -12.13 26.16 2.71
CA PHE A 165 -10.82 26.70 3.03
C PHE A 165 -10.40 27.83 2.08
N ALA A 166 -9.46 28.65 2.51
CA ALA A 166 -8.74 29.62 1.69
C ALA A 166 -7.26 29.66 2.08
N PHE A 167 -6.45 30.33 1.28
CA PHE A 167 -5.04 30.58 1.59
C PHE A 167 -4.86 31.97 2.18
N ALA A 168 -3.89 32.11 3.09
CA ALA A 168 -3.38 33.40 3.53
C ALA A 168 -2.83 34.20 2.33
N ALA A 169 -2.75 35.53 2.50
CA ALA A 169 -2.22 36.41 1.48
C ALA A 169 -0.79 36.01 1.11
N ILE A 170 -0.52 35.99 -0.19
CA ILE A 170 0.78 35.60 -0.74
C ILE A 170 1.82 36.71 -0.48
N ASP A 171 3.03 36.34 -0.09
CA ASP A 171 4.17 37.26 -0.13
C ASP A 171 4.59 37.48 -1.59
N GLU A 172 4.48 38.73 -2.05
CA GLU A 172 4.80 39.12 -3.42
C GLU A 172 6.24 38.77 -3.84
N ASN A 173 7.19 38.79 -2.91
CA ASN A 173 8.57 38.41 -3.20
C ASN A 173 8.72 36.91 -3.51
N ASN A 174 7.77 36.10 -3.03
CA ASN A 174 7.77 34.65 -3.14
C ASN A 174 6.58 34.10 -3.94
N ARG A 175 5.86 34.96 -4.67
CA ARG A 175 4.60 34.64 -5.36
C ARG A 175 4.63 33.32 -6.14
N LYS A 176 5.70 33.08 -6.91
CA LYS A 176 5.83 31.85 -7.71
C LYS A 176 5.90 30.59 -6.84
N LEU A 177 6.68 30.64 -5.76
CA LEU A 177 6.85 29.52 -4.84
C LEU A 177 5.55 29.26 -4.07
N GLU A 178 4.97 30.30 -3.48
CA GLU A 178 3.75 30.15 -2.68
C GLU A 178 2.55 29.71 -3.52
N SER A 179 2.43 30.19 -4.76
CA SER A 179 1.38 29.71 -5.67
C SER A 179 1.52 28.20 -5.92
N ALA A 180 2.73 27.72 -6.19
CA ALA A 180 2.96 26.29 -6.43
C ALA A 180 2.71 25.43 -5.17
N ILE A 181 3.03 25.94 -3.98
CA ILE A 181 2.72 25.27 -2.71
C ILE A 181 1.20 25.22 -2.51
N ASN A 182 0.51 26.35 -2.69
CA ASN A 182 -0.93 26.44 -2.53
C ASN A 182 -1.66 25.52 -3.50
N ASP A 183 -1.24 25.45 -4.76
CA ASP A 183 -1.78 24.51 -5.76
C ASP A 183 -1.67 23.04 -5.30
N CYS A 184 -0.53 22.67 -4.68
CA CYS A 184 -0.34 21.33 -4.14
C CYS A 184 -1.29 21.04 -2.98
N ILE A 185 -1.45 21.99 -2.06
CA ILE A 185 -2.34 21.85 -0.90
C ILE A 185 -3.81 21.82 -1.35
N GLU A 186 -4.20 22.72 -2.24
CA GLU A 186 -5.56 22.81 -2.79
C GLU A 186 -5.98 21.48 -3.41
N LYS A 187 -5.11 20.90 -4.26
CA LYS A 187 -5.36 19.61 -4.90
C LYS A 187 -5.62 18.49 -3.90
N GLU A 188 -4.89 18.46 -2.78
CA GLU A 188 -5.06 17.41 -1.77
C GLU A 188 -6.26 17.66 -0.85
N MET A 189 -6.54 18.91 -0.50
CA MET A 189 -7.72 19.30 0.29
C MET A 189 -9.03 19.06 -0.48
N THR A 190 -9.05 19.39 -1.77
CA THR A 190 -10.20 19.15 -2.67
C THR A 190 -10.43 17.66 -2.93
N LYS A 191 -9.37 16.84 -3.07
CA LYS A 191 -9.48 15.37 -3.13
C LYS A 191 -10.13 14.77 -1.88
N LYS A 192 -9.93 15.39 -0.71
CA LYS A 192 -10.60 15.03 0.55
C LYS A 192 -12.03 15.59 0.65
N GLY A 193 -12.43 16.43 -0.29
CA GLY A 193 -13.76 17.01 -0.45
C GLY A 193 -14.04 18.26 0.35
N LEU A 194 -12.98 19.00 0.70
CA LEU A 194 -13.12 20.41 1.10
C LEU A 194 -13.20 21.30 -0.15
N VAL A 195 -13.79 22.48 -0.01
CA VAL A 195 -14.05 23.40 -1.13
C VAL A 195 -13.31 24.72 -0.90
N LEU A 196 -12.71 25.29 -1.94
CA LEU A 196 -12.11 26.61 -1.87
C LEU A 196 -13.21 27.69 -1.75
N ASP A 197 -13.15 28.52 -0.71
CA ASP A 197 -14.01 29.70 -0.52
C ASP A 197 -13.17 30.87 -0.03
N ILE A 198 -12.89 31.82 -0.92
CA ILE A 198 -12.03 32.99 -0.62
C ILE A 198 -12.79 34.05 0.19
N ALA A 199 -14.13 34.06 0.14
CA ALA A 199 -14.93 35.09 0.77
C ALA A 199 -15.16 34.79 2.25
N GLN A 200 -15.55 33.56 2.58
CA GLN A 200 -15.87 33.12 3.95
C GLN A 200 -15.39 31.68 4.20
N PRO A 201 -14.07 31.46 4.26
CA PRO A 201 -13.52 30.13 4.53
C PRO A 201 -13.81 29.69 5.97
N ASP A 202 -14.04 28.39 6.19
CA ASP A 202 -14.01 27.81 7.54
C ASP A 202 -12.56 27.67 8.07
N ILE A 203 -11.61 27.44 7.15
CA ILE A 203 -10.19 27.22 7.42
C ILE A 203 -9.34 28.20 6.60
N LEU A 204 -8.47 28.96 7.27
CA LEU A 204 -7.38 29.70 6.62
C LEU A 204 -6.09 28.87 6.66
N ILE A 205 -5.53 28.57 5.49
CA ILE A 205 -4.27 27.85 5.35
C ILE A 205 -3.11 28.85 5.28
N GLN A 206 -2.13 28.70 6.16
CA GLN A 206 -0.92 29.52 6.16
C GLN A 206 0.33 28.62 6.07
N THR A 207 1.16 28.87 5.07
CA THR A 207 2.42 28.14 4.83
C THR A 207 3.60 28.88 5.44
N PHE A 208 4.62 28.13 5.84
CA PHE A 208 5.90 28.66 6.29
C PHE A 208 7.03 27.74 5.82
N TYR A 209 8.17 28.33 5.46
CA TYR A 209 9.27 27.59 4.88
C TYR A 209 10.60 28.31 5.10
N PHE A 210 11.68 27.54 5.04
CA PHE A 210 13.07 28.01 5.14
C PHE A 210 13.96 27.09 4.31
N PHE A 211 14.93 27.67 3.61
CA PHE A 211 15.98 26.93 2.93
C PHE A 211 17.26 27.76 2.92
N ASP A 212 18.30 27.28 3.58
CA ASP A 212 19.60 27.96 3.62
C ASP A 212 20.74 26.98 3.90
N LYS A 213 21.97 27.45 3.72
CA LYS A 213 23.18 26.75 4.14
C LYS A 213 23.20 26.59 5.65
N ASN A 214 23.60 25.40 6.09
CA ASN A 214 23.75 25.10 7.50
C ASN A 214 25.02 25.76 8.07
N PRO A 215 24.92 26.69 9.03
CA PRO A 215 26.09 27.31 9.66
C PRO A 215 26.96 26.31 10.45
N ASN A 216 26.37 25.18 10.87
CA ASN A 216 27.06 24.13 11.62
C ASN A 216 27.78 23.12 10.71
N PHE A 217 27.73 23.29 9.39
CA PHE A 217 28.38 22.39 8.44
C PHE A 217 29.90 22.49 8.55
N LYS A 218 30.56 21.38 8.93
CA LYS A 218 32.01 21.37 9.17
C LYS A 218 32.85 20.93 7.98
N GLY A 219 32.25 20.60 6.83
CA GLY A 219 32.95 20.21 5.60
C GLY A 219 33.82 18.94 5.69
N ALA A 220 33.88 18.28 6.85
CA ALA A 220 34.92 17.31 7.19
C ALA A 220 34.56 15.84 6.88
N ASN A 221 33.31 15.52 6.54
CA ASN A 221 32.84 14.13 6.35
C ASN A 221 32.47 13.80 4.90
N LYS A 222 33.26 14.21 3.91
CA LYS A 222 33.35 13.49 2.62
C LYS A 222 34.24 12.24 2.74
N ILE A 223 34.23 11.57 3.90
CA ILE A 223 34.73 10.19 3.94
C ILE A 223 33.81 9.43 2.99
N GLN A 224 34.39 8.69 2.04
CA GLN A 224 33.71 7.87 1.01
C GLN A 224 32.88 6.70 1.62
N ILE A 225 32.16 6.93 2.70
CA ILE A 225 31.11 6.03 3.15
C ILE A 225 29.94 6.36 2.24
N GLU A 226 29.65 5.48 1.28
CA GLU A 226 28.39 5.53 0.53
C GLU A 226 27.25 5.54 1.56
N LYS A 227 26.63 6.72 1.73
CA LYS A 227 25.46 6.85 2.60
C LYS A 227 24.29 6.18 1.90
N GLU A 228 23.50 5.43 2.68
CA GLU A 228 22.29 4.81 2.13
C GLU A 228 21.34 5.92 1.63
N PRO A 229 20.88 5.86 0.37
CA PRO A 229 19.97 6.86 -0.17
C PRO A 229 18.63 6.88 0.58
N THR A 230 18.12 8.08 0.85
CA THR A 230 16.79 8.24 1.43
C THR A 230 15.73 8.09 0.36
N PHE A 231 14.89 7.07 0.48
CA PHE A 231 13.78 6.83 -0.44
C PHE A 231 12.44 7.29 0.13
N ARG A 232 11.62 7.94 -0.71
CA ARG A 232 10.23 8.29 -0.37
C ARG A 232 9.30 8.03 -1.55
N TYR A 233 8.02 7.86 -1.26
CA TYR A 233 7.04 7.64 -2.32
C TYR A 233 6.63 8.96 -2.98
N ASN A 234 6.68 8.99 -4.30
CA ASN A 234 6.25 10.12 -5.12
C ASN A 234 4.92 9.79 -5.80
N PHE A 235 3.82 10.36 -5.30
CA PHE A 235 2.48 10.18 -5.88
C PHE A 235 2.36 10.68 -7.32
N THR A 236 3.17 11.66 -7.73
CA THR A 236 3.14 12.20 -9.10
C THR A 236 3.62 11.17 -10.11
N GLN A 237 4.64 10.39 -9.75
CA GLN A 237 5.24 9.37 -10.62
C GLN A 237 4.82 7.94 -10.25
N SER A 238 4.04 7.79 -9.18
CA SER A 238 3.58 6.50 -8.64
C SER A 238 4.72 5.52 -8.34
N LYS A 239 5.84 6.01 -7.81
CA LYS A 239 7.05 5.20 -7.54
C LYS A 239 7.82 5.68 -6.32
N MET A 240 8.76 4.85 -5.84
CA MET A 240 9.75 5.24 -4.84
C MET A 240 10.90 5.99 -5.50
N ASP A 241 11.13 7.24 -5.09
CA ASP A 241 12.23 8.09 -5.54
C ASP A 241 13.32 8.20 -4.48
N SER A 242 14.56 8.40 -4.92
CA SER A 242 15.71 8.71 -4.06
C SER A 242 15.86 10.22 -3.91
N PHE A 243 16.21 10.67 -2.72
CA PHE A 243 16.36 12.08 -2.38
C PHE A 243 17.71 12.36 -1.71
N PRO A 244 18.29 13.57 -1.89
CA PRO A 244 19.56 13.98 -1.28
C PRO A 244 19.37 14.37 0.21
N PHE A 245 18.52 13.62 0.91
CA PHE A 245 18.22 13.82 2.32
C PHE A 245 19.08 12.88 3.15
N LEU A 246 19.64 13.41 4.22
CA LEU A 246 20.31 12.59 5.21
C LEU A 246 19.28 11.79 6.01
N GLY A 247 19.64 10.55 6.36
CA GLY A 247 18.77 9.70 7.18
C GLY A 247 18.55 10.28 8.59
N ASN A 248 17.49 9.83 9.26
CA ASN A 248 17.09 10.34 10.58
C ASN A 248 18.15 10.24 11.69
N SER A 249 19.20 9.43 11.51
CA SER A 249 20.31 9.27 12.45
C SER A 249 21.52 10.17 12.16
N ALA A 250 21.49 10.93 11.07
CA ALA A 250 22.60 11.80 10.68
C ALA A 250 22.73 12.98 11.64
N ALA A 251 23.97 13.38 11.92
CA ALA A 251 24.23 14.58 12.69
C ALA A 251 23.99 15.82 11.84
N GLU A 252 23.42 16.87 12.44
CA GLU A 252 23.17 18.16 11.75
C GLU A 252 24.45 18.73 11.11
N ALA A 253 25.62 18.58 11.76
CA ALA A 253 26.91 19.05 11.25
C ALA A 253 27.37 18.38 9.94
N GLU A 254 26.71 17.29 9.52
CA GLU A 254 26.94 16.63 8.23
C GLU A 254 26.10 17.22 7.09
N ALA A 255 25.04 17.97 7.39
CA ALA A 255 24.16 18.56 6.40
C ALA A 255 24.73 19.88 5.88
N GLU A 256 24.85 20.04 4.56
CA GLU A 256 25.26 21.31 3.95
C GLU A 256 24.10 22.32 3.94
N TYR A 257 22.86 21.84 3.79
CA TYR A 257 21.66 22.67 3.76
C TYR A 257 20.61 22.21 4.78
N LEU A 258 19.82 23.16 5.26
CA LEU A 258 18.64 22.92 6.09
C LEU A 258 17.39 23.31 5.29
N LEU A 259 16.37 22.45 5.31
CA LEU A 259 15.06 22.75 4.73
C LEU A 259 13.99 22.59 5.79
N GLN A 260 13.21 23.66 5.99
CA GLN A 260 11.98 23.63 6.76
C GLN A 260 10.81 23.88 5.80
N PHE A 261 9.76 23.08 5.94
CA PHE A 261 8.51 23.29 5.22
C PHE A 261 7.34 22.89 6.11
N GLY A 262 6.35 23.76 6.24
CA GLY A 262 5.16 23.47 7.01
C GLY A 262 3.97 24.32 6.61
N PHE A 263 2.80 23.91 7.07
CA PHE A 263 1.60 24.72 6.97
C PHE A 263 0.66 24.42 8.12
N ARG A 264 -0.14 25.43 8.47
CA ARG A 264 -1.14 25.38 9.52
C ARG A 264 -2.53 25.68 8.96
N MET A 265 -3.52 25.00 9.51
CA MET A 265 -4.94 25.19 9.25
C MET A 265 -5.53 25.96 10.43
N ILE A 266 -5.97 27.18 10.19
CA ILE A 266 -6.44 28.12 11.21
C ILE A 266 -7.95 28.22 11.12
N ASP A 267 -8.63 28.00 12.23
CA ASP A 267 -10.08 28.16 12.37
C ASP A 267 -10.50 29.62 12.08
N GLN A 268 -11.50 29.77 11.23
CA GLN A 268 -12.18 31.05 10.95
C GLN A 268 -13.67 31.01 11.32
N ALA A 269 -14.24 29.83 11.55
CA ALA A 269 -15.68 29.62 11.69
C ALA A 269 -16.17 29.58 13.15
N PHE A 270 -15.45 28.89 14.04
CA PHE A 270 -15.92 28.62 15.41
C PHE A 270 -15.12 29.35 16.47
N VAL A 271 -13.79 29.27 16.39
CA VAL A 271 -12.87 29.99 17.28
C VAL A 271 -11.77 30.64 16.43
N PRO A 272 -12.03 31.84 15.87
CA PRO A 272 -11.09 32.49 14.96
C PRO A 272 -9.68 32.60 15.52
N GLY A 273 -8.69 32.16 14.74
CA GLY A 273 -7.27 32.19 15.11
C GLY A 273 -6.74 30.93 15.80
N ARG A 274 -7.61 29.99 16.17
CA ARG A 274 -7.18 28.69 16.72
C ARG A 274 -6.52 27.84 15.63
N ILE A 275 -5.33 27.32 15.89
CA ILE A 275 -4.68 26.33 15.02
C ILE A 275 -5.39 24.98 15.22
N LEU A 276 -6.07 24.50 14.17
CA LEU A 276 -6.76 23.21 14.16
C LEU A 276 -5.78 22.06 13.95
N TRP A 277 -4.90 22.22 12.97
CA TRP A 277 -3.93 21.24 12.53
C TRP A 277 -2.71 21.96 11.96
N GLU A 278 -1.51 21.51 12.31
CA GLU A 278 -0.25 22.01 11.78
C GLU A 278 0.66 20.83 11.50
N CYS A 279 1.33 20.84 10.35
CA CYS A 279 2.37 19.87 10.05
C CYS A 279 3.60 20.58 9.52
N GLU A 280 4.74 20.21 10.06
CA GLU A 280 6.05 20.77 9.78
C GLU A 280 7.03 19.63 9.48
N ALA A 281 7.88 19.82 8.49
CA ALA A 281 8.99 18.96 8.15
C ALA A 281 10.31 19.73 8.30
N ASN A 282 11.30 19.09 8.92
CA ASN A 282 12.67 19.60 9.00
C ASN A 282 13.60 18.55 8.40
N GLU A 283 14.30 18.91 7.33
CA GLU A 283 15.21 18.03 6.61
C GLU A 283 16.65 18.51 6.70
N LEU A 284 17.55 17.53 6.73
CA LEU A 284 18.99 17.69 6.60
C LEU A 284 19.41 17.25 5.20
N LEU A 285 20.07 18.12 4.43
CA LEU A 285 20.37 17.86 3.02
C LEU A 285 21.86 17.92 2.72
N GLU A 286 22.27 17.09 1.76
CA GLU A 286 23.62 17.11 1.19
C GLU A 286 23.75 18.09 0.02
N ASP A 287 22.71 18.17 -0.81
CA ASP A 287 22.68 19.00 -2.00
C ASP A 287 21.59 20.07 -1.92
N SER A 288 21.74 21.13 -2.73
CA SER A 288 20.69 22.13 -2.88
C SER A 288 19.41 21.50 -3.43
N TYR A 289 18.26 21.91 -2.87
CA TYR A 289 16.96 21.35 -3.23
C TYR A 289 15.90 22.45 -3.34
N LYS A 290 14.93 22.24 -4.24
CA LYS A 290 13.87 23.24 -4.49
C LYS A 290 12.69 23.01 -3.55
N LEU A 291 12.29 24.03 -2.79
CA LEU A 291 11.11 23.99 -1.93
C LEU A 291 9.83 23.62 -2.68
N GLU A 292 9.67 24.09 -3.93
CA GLU A 292 8.55 23.71 -4.80
C GLU A 292 8.49 22.20 -5.07
N GLU A 293 9.64 21.58 -5.35
CA GLU A 293 9.75 20.13 -5.56
C GLU A 293 9.43 19.38 -4.27
N TYR A 294 9.95 19.88 -3.15
CA TYR A 294 9.69 19.31 -1.83
C TYR A 294 8.20 19.32 -1.51
N ALA A 295 7.53 20.46 -1.67
CA ALA A 295 6.10 20.60 -1.42
C ALA A 295 5.28 19.65 -2.31
N ARG A 296 5.59 19.56 -3.60
CA ARG A 296 4.87 18.68 -4.54
C ARG A 296 4.87 17.21 -4.13
N ILE A 297 5.97 16.74 -3.55
CA ILE A 297 6.16 15.34 -3.14
C ILE A 297 5.62 15.10 -1.73
N HIS A 298 5.82 16.05 -0.81
CA HIS A 298 5.58 15.84 0.61
C HIS A 298 4.22 16.35 1.10
N VAL A 299 3.59 17.33 0.46
CA VAL A 299 2.23 17.79 0.83
C VAL A 299 1.21 16.64 0.82
N PRO A 300 1.15 15.77 -0.22
CA PRO A 300 0.27 14.60 -0.18
C PRO A 300 0.56 13.67 1.01
N LEU A 301 1.84 13.44 1.33
CA LEU A 301 2.25 12.60 2.46
C LEU A 301 1.86 13.23 3.81
N MET A 302 2.10 14.53 4.00
CA MET A 302 1.71 15.27 5.20
C MET A 302 0.19 15.21 5.42
N LEU A 303 -0.58 15.41 4.34
CA LEU A 303 -2.04 15.40 4.38
C LEU A 303 -2.65 14.00 4.51
N MET A 304 -1.88 12.92 4.43
CA MET A 304 -2.41 11.59 4.81
C MET A 304 -2.85 11.53 6.28
N GLN A 305 -2.29 12.37 7.16
CA GLN A 305 -2.71 12.50 8.57
C GLN A 305 -3.87 13.48 8.80
N TYR A 306 -4.37 14.16 7.77
CA TYR A 306 -5.57 15.00 7.88
C TYR A 306 -6.77 14.27 7.26
N PRO A 307 -7.90 14.12 7.99
CA PRO A 307 -8.20 14.64 9.32
C PRO A 307 -7.80 13.73 10.49
N TYR A 308 -7.31 12.51 10.23
CA TYR A 308 -7.01 11.52 11.26
C TYR A 308 -5.51 11.39 11.53
N VAL A 309 -5.04 12.04 12.61
CA VAL A 309 -3.64 12.01 13.04
C VAL A 309 -3.37 10.78 13.91
N LYS A 310 -2.41 9.95 13.52
CA LYS A 310 -1.94 8.81 14.31
C LYS A 310 -0.61 9.08 15.00
N TYR A 311 0.29 9.81 14.33
CA TYR A 311 1.64 10.06 14.79
C TYR A 311 1.91 11.56 14.88
N GLY A 312 2.33 12.02 16.05
CA GLY A 312 2.73 13.42 16.23
C GLY A 312 4.13 13.73 15.67
N ARG A 313 4.99 12.71 15.49
CA ARG A 313 6.37 12.85 14.98
C ARG A 313 6.80 11.63 14.17
N ASN A 314 7.73 11.82 13.23
CA ASN A 314 8.42 10.76 12.50
C ASN A 314 7.45 9.75 11.88
N VAL A 315 6.59 10.23 10.98
CA VAL A 315 5.52 9.42 10.39
C VAL A 315 6.13 8.32 9.52
N GLN A 316 5.82 7.07 9.85
CA GLN A 316 6.26 5.90 9.09
C GLN A 316 5.19 5.50 8.07
N TYR A 317 5.61 5.39 6.82
CA TYR A 317 4.78 4.97 5.70
C TYR A 317 5.17 3.56 5.25
N LYS A 318 4.17 2.79 4.83
CA LYS A 318 4.33 1.52 4.12
C LYS A 318 3.75 1.69 2.72
N VAL A 319 4.56 1.36 1.72
CA VAL A 319 4.13 1.25 0.32
C VAL A 319 4.05 -0.22 -0.03
N ASN A 320 2.86 -0.66 -0.43
CA ASN A 320 2.69 -1.97 -1.05
C ASN A 320 2.38 -1.75 -2.53
N GLN A 321 3.29 -2.20 -3.38
CA GLN A 321 3.10 -2.19 -4.82
C GLN A 321 3.03 -3.63 -5.30
N LYS A 322 2.01 -3.95 -6.07
CA LYS A 322 1.84 -5.28 -6.66
C LYS A 322 1.25 -5.15 -8.06
N THR A 323 1.87 -5.80 -9.02
CA THR A 323 1.31 -6.00 -10.36
C THR A 323 1.43 -7.47 -10.69
N TYR A 324 0.35 -8.08 -11.20
CA TYR A 324 0.35 -9.48 -11.58
C TYR A 324 -0.71 -9.76 -12.64
N ASN A 325 -0.48 -10.81 -13.42
CA ASN A 325 -1.49 -11.42 -14.26
C ASN A 325 -2.55 -12.08 -13.37
N TYR A 326 -3.77 -11.60 -13.49
CA TYR A 326 -4.94 -12.15 -12.83
C TYR A 326 -5.77 -12.96 -13.82
N THR A 327 -5.98 -14.23 -13.50
CA THR A 327 -6.90 -15.13 -14.19
C THR A 327 -8.16 -15.39 -13.38
N GLY A 328 -8.13 -15.20 -12.06
CA GLY A 328 -9.23 -15.51 -11.14
C GLY A 328 -9.22 -16.91 -10.55
N ILE A 329 -8.11 -17.64 -10.70
CA ILE A 329 -7.95 -18.98 -10.14
C ILE A 329 -7.54 -18.89 -8.67
N SER A 330 -8.13 -19.75 -7.85
CA SER A 330 -7.57 -20.09 -6.55
C SER A 330 -7.11 -21.54 -6.53
N TYR A 331 -6.00 -21.79 -5.82
CA TYR A 331 -5.33 -23.09 -5.75
C TYR A 331 -5.47 -23.71 -4.36
N ASP A 332 -5.39 -25.03 -4.27
CA ASP A 332 -5.32 -25.74 -3.00
C ASP A 332 -3.92 -25.61 -2.40
N ILE A 333 -3.81 -25.25 -1.12
CA ILE A 333 -2.52 -25.03 -0.46
C ILE A 333 -1.69 -26.32 -0.29
N ASP A 334 -2.35 -27.48 -0.18
CA ASP A 334 -1.70 -28.78 -0.05
C ASP A 334 -1.41 -29.39 -1.43
N ARG A 335 -2.18 -29.00 -2.45
CA ARG A 335 -2.11 -29.49 -3.82
C ARG A 335 -2.20 -28.33 -4.82
N LEU A 336 -1.07 -27.67 -5.03
CA LEU A 336 -0.97 -26.44 -5.83
C LEU A 336 -1.33 -26.63 -7.31
N GLU A 337 -1.49 -27.86 -7.79
CA GLU A 337 -2.04 -28.17 -9.11
C GLU A 337 -3.58 -28.15 -9.17
N LEU A 338 -4.28 -28.17 -8.03
CA LEU A 338 -5.73 -28.29 -7.94
C LEU A 338 -6.40 -26.92 -7.83
N ILE A 339 -7.35 -26.65 -8.72
CA ILE A 339 -8.18 -25.44 -8.65
C ILE A 339 -9.26 -25.61 -7.56
N THR A 340 -9.24 -24.77 -6.54
CA THR A 340 -10.24 -24.78 -5.46
C THR A 340 -11.45 -23.90 -5.76
N ASP A 341 -11.23 -22.81 -6.49
CA ASP A 341 -12.27 -21.85 -6.88
C ASP A 341 -11.87 -21.09 -8.15
N VAL A 342 -12.87 -20.54 -8.83
CA VAL A 342 -12.69 -19.66 -10.00
C VAL A 342 -13.65 -18.48 -9.88
N ASP A 343 -13.09 -17.27 -9.78
CA ASP A 343 -13.86 -16.04 -9.64
C ASP A 343 -14.84 -15.89 -10.82
N ARG A 344 -16.09 -15.52 -10.53
CA ARG A 344 -17.10 -15.31 -11.57
C ARG A 344 -16.66 -14.19 -12.52
N ASN A 345 -16.91 -14.37 -13.81
CA ASN A 345 -16.56 -13.41 -14.87
C ASN A 345 -15.05 -13.12 -15.01
N SER A 346 -14.19 -13.89 -14.34
CA SER A 346 -12.74 -13.80 -14.50
C SER A 346 -12.27 -14.41 -15.84
N PRO A 347 -11.05 -14.10 -16.32
CA PRO A 347 -10.50 -14.72 -17.52
C PRO A 347 -10.54 -16.25 -17.51
N ALA A 348 -10.20 -16.88 -16.37
CA ALA A 348 -10.26 -18.33 -16.21
C ALA A 348 -11.69 -18.87 -16.34
N TYR A 349 -12.67 -18.17 -15.76
CA TYR A 349 -14.08 -18.54 -15.87
C TYR A 349 -14.56 -18.51 -17.32
N VAL A 350 -14.24 -17.44 -18.06
CA VAL A 350 -14.62 -17.25 -19.47
C VAL A 350 -13.96 -18.31 -20.36
N SER A 351 -12.69 -18.63 -20.11
CA SER A 351 -11.96 -19.69 -20.82
C SER A 351 -12.37 -21.13 -20.47
N GLY A 352 -13.30 -21.32 -19.53
CA GLY A 352 -13.87 -22.64 -19.23
C GLY A 352 -13.16 -23.43 -18.12
N LEU A 353 -12.21 -22.83 -17.39
CA LEU A 353 -11.62 -23.41 -16.18
C LEU A 353 -12.65 -23.44 -15.05
N ARG A 354 -12.65 -24.51 -14.26
CA ARG A 354 -13.64 -24.74 -13.20
C ARG A 354 -12.97 -25.26 -11.93
N PRO A 355 -13.62 -25.07 -10.77
CA PRO A 355 -13.20 -25.74 -9.55
C PRO A 355 -13.07 -27.26 -9.75
N ARG A 356 -12.08 -27.86 -9.10
CA ARG A 356 -11.67 -29.28 -9.18
C ARG A 356 -10.93 -29.69 -10.45
N ASP A 357 -10.69 -28.78 -11.40
CA ASP A 357 -9.74 -29.04 -12.47
C ASP A 357 -8.33 -29.22 -11.88
N VAL A 358 -7.59 -30.19 -12.41
CA VAL A 358 -6.18 -30.44 -12.06
C VAL A 358 -5.32 -29.89 -13.19
N ILE A 359 -4.51 -28.88 -12.92
CA ILE A 359 -3.59 -28.30 -13.89
C ILE A 359 -2.36 -29.21 -14.00
N GLU A 360 -2.12 -29.77 -15.17
CA GLU A 360 -0.91 -30.56 -15.44
C GLU A 360 0.26 -29.64 -15.77
N LYS A 361 0.03 -28.60 -16.58
CA LYS A 361 1.02 -27.56 -16.91
C LYS A 361 0.41 -26.16 -17.06
N ILE A 362 1.23 -25.16 -16.81
CA ILE A 362 1.00 -23.76 -17.21
C ILE A 362 2.15 -23.36 -18.12
N ASN A 363 1.82 -23.07 -19.38
CA ASN A 363 2.77 -22.97 -20.48
C ASN A 363 3.64 -24.25 -20.48
N ASP A 364 4.97 -24.12 -20.55
CA ASP A 364 5.89 -25.25 -20.54
C ASP A 364 6.23 -25.78 -19.12
N ASN A 365 5.62 -25.22 -18.06
CA ASN A 365 5.93 -25.56 -16.69
C ASN A 365 4.94 -26.57 -16.10
N LYS A 366 5.46 -27.71 -15.62
CA LYS A 366 4.66 -28.69 -14.89
C LYS A 366 4.19 -28.13 -13.55
N MET A 367 3.03 -28.59 -13.09
CA MET A 367 2.43 -28.18 -11.81
C MET A 367 2.40 -29.28 -10.74
N ASN A 368 2.80 -30.51 -11.06
CA ASN A 368 2.73 -31.67 -10.18
C ASN A 368 3.86 -31.69 -9.12
N TYR A 369 4.00 -30.61 -8.35
CA TYR A 369 5.02 -30.41 -7.34
C TYR A 369 4.39 -30.09 -5.98
N SER A 370 5.04 -30.50 -4.89
CA SER A 370 4.65 -30.07 -3.55
C SER A 370 4.98 -28.59 -3.31
N ALA A 371 4.39 -27.99 -2.28
CA ALA A 371 4.71 -26.61 -1.88
C ALA A 371 6.20 -26.44 -1.51
N GLU A 372 6.82 -27.46 -0.93
CA GLU A 372 8.26 -27.49 -0.63
C GLU A 372 9.11 -27.53 -1.90
N GLU A 373 8.70 -28.30 -2.92
CA GLU A 373 9.39 -28.38 -4.21
C GLU A 373 9.31 -27.05 -4.97
N PHE A 374 8.13 -26.40 -5.00
CA PHE A 374 7.98 -25.04 -5.53
C PHE A 374 8.89 -24.06 -4.79
N THR A 375 8.91 -24.12 -3.45
CA THR A 375 9.75 -23.25 -2.62
C THR A 375 11.25 -23.47 -2.88
N ALA A 376 11.68 -24.73 -3.00
CA ALA A 376 13.06 -25.08 -3.29
C ALA A 376 13.47 -24.63 -4.69
N GLY A 377 12.61 -24.84 -5.69
CA GLY A 377 12.83 -24.38 -7.07
C GLY A 377 12.98 -22.87 -7.16
N TYR A 378 12.11 -22.12 -6.47
CA TYR A 378 12.18 -20.66 -6.41
C TYR A 378 13.44 -20.13 -5.72
N LYS A 379 13.83 -20.72 -4.58
CA LYS A 379 15.10 -20.36 -3.89
C LYS A 379 16.32 -20.66 -4.77
N ASN A 380 16.30 -21.80 -5.47
CA ASN A 380 17.35 -22.17 -6.41
C ASN A 380 17.43 -21.20 -7.59
N PHE A 381 16.29 -20.78 -8.14
CA PHE A 381 16.23 -19.72 -9.15
C PHE A 381 16.89 -18.44 -8.65
N ILE A 382 16.44 -17.90 -7.50
CA ILE A 382 17.00 -16.66 -6.92
C ILE A 382 18.52 -16.79 -6.76
N SER A 383 19.00 -17.87 -6.14
CA SER A 383 20.43 -18.08 -5.90
C SER A 383 21.25 -18.10 -7.19
N LYS A 384 20.74 -18.71 -8.26
CA LYS A 384 21.44 -18.82 -9.55
C LYS A 384 21.38 -17.53 -10.38
N THR A 385 20.37 -16.70 -10.18
CA THR A 385 20.15 -15.46 -10.94
C THR A 385 20.59 -14.20 -10.20
N MET A 386 21.11 -14.29 -8.97
CA MET A 386 21.64 -13.11 -8.25
C MET A 386 22.66 -12.29 -9.06
N LYS A 387 23.45 -12.93 -9.93
CA LYS A 387 24.42 -12.28 -10.82
C LYS A 387 23.81 -11.43 -11.94
N PHE A 388 22.51 -11.55 -12.18
CA PHE A 388 21.75 -10.79 -13.18
C PHE A 388 20.98 -9.60 -12.57
N ARG A 389 21.17 -9.33 -11.27
CA ARG A 389 20.58 -8.19 -10.57
C ARG A 389 21.43 -6.94 -10.79
N ASP A 390 20.80 -5.77 -10.79
CA ASP A 390 21.50 -4.48 -10.80
C ASP A 390 21.77 -3.98 -9.37
N PRO A 391 23.03 -3.95 -8.89
CA PRO A 391 23.37 -3.47 -7.56
C PRO A 391 22.99 -2.01 -7.30
N LYS A 392 22.88 -1.17 -8.34
CA LYS A 392 22.50 0.25 -8.19
C LYS A 392 21.06 0.44 -7.74
N THR A 393 20.24 -0.59 -7.87
CA THR A 393 18.82 -0.58 -7.48
C THR A 393 18.58 -1.17 -6.10
N GLN A 394 19.63 -1.43 -5.32
CA GLN A 394 19.50 -2.10 -4.04
C GLN A 394 18.62 -1.31 -3.06
N PHE A 395 17.67 -1.99 -2.41
CA PHE A 395 16.83 -1.43 -1.35
C PHE A 395 16.53 -2.44 -0.25
N THR A 396 16.09 -1.92 0.90
CA THR A 396 15.55 -2.71 2.01
C THR A 396 14.03 -2.78 1.92
N ASP A 397 13.48 -4.00 1.93
CA ASP A 397 12.02 -4.21 1.95
C ASP A 397 11.41 -3.93 3.33
N ALA A 398 10.07 -3.93 3.41
CA ALA A 398 9.33 -3.69 4.64
C ALA A 398 9.57 -4.75 5.74
N ASN A 399 10.11 -5.93 5.37
CA ASN A 399 10.43 -7.03 6.28
C ASN A 399 11.89 -6.98 6.76
N GLY A 400 12.69 -6.01 6.30
CA GLY A 400 14.09 -5.82 6.68
C GLY A 400 15.10 -6.56 5.80
N PHE A 401 14.68 -7.15 4.67
CA PHE A 401 15.60 -7.77 3.72
C PHE A 401 16.32 -6.70 2.88
N LYS A 402 17.62 -6.54 3.13
CA LYS A 402 18.45 -5.43 2.59
C LYS A 402 18.96 -5.60 1.16
N ARG A 403 18.79 -6.79 0.56
CA ARG A 403 19.39 -7.16 -0.74
C ARG A 403 18.35 -7.28 -1.86
N CYS A 404 17.22 -6.59 -1.75
CA CYS A 404 16.29 -6.47 -2.87
C CYS A 404 16.95 -5.65 -3.96
N MET A 405 16.96 -6.16 -5.19
CA MET A 405 17.52 -5.50 -6.37
C MET A 405 16.62 -5.81 -7.56
N PHE A 406 16.45 -4.87 -8.46
CA PHE A 406 15.83 -5.12 -9.76
C PHE A 406 16.76 -5.94 -10.66
N TRP A 407 16.21 -6.51 -11.72
CA TRP A 407 16.99 -7.16 -12.77
C TRP A 407 17.77 -6.11 -13.57
N ASP A 408 19.01 -6.44 -13.95
CA ASP A 408 19.76 -5.65 -14.93
C ASP A 408 19.06 -5.78 -16.29
N THR A 409 18.69 -4.64 -16.87
CA THR A 409 18.02 -4.54 -18.18
C THR A 409 18.75 -5.27 -19.31
N PHE A 410 20.09 -5.35 -19.25
CA PHE A 410 20.90 -6.05 -20.27
C PHE A 410 20.94 -7.57 -20.07
N GLN A 411 20.43 -8.06 -18.93
CA GLN A 411 20.41 -9.48 -18.57
C GLN A 411 19.02 -10.12 -18.65
N TYR A 412 18.00 -9.39 -19.15
CA TYR A 412 16.62 -9.90 -19.24
C TYR A 412 16.50 -11.24 -19.99
N PRO A 413 17.15 -11.45 -21.17
CA PRO A 413 17.13 -12.75 -21.83
C PRO A 413 17.64 -13.89 -20.95
N GLN A 414 18.75 -13.66 -20.22
CA GLN A 414 19.39 -14.64 -19.35
C GLN A 414 18.53 -14.98 -18.13
N VAL A 415 17.75 -14.01 -17.63
CA VAL A 415 16.77 -14.21 -16.56
C VAL A 415 15.62 -15.10 -17.06
N ALA A 416 15.07 -14.80 -18.23
CA ALA A 416 13.99 -15.58 -18.84
C ALA A 416 14.43 -17.03 -19.12
N ASP A 417 15.62 -17.21 -19.71
CA ASP A 417 16.21 -18.53 -19.95
C ASP A 417 16.42 -19.31 -18.65
N ALA A 418 16.80 -18.62 -17.56
CA ALA A 418 17.00 -19.28 -16.28
C ALA A 418 15.71 -19.88 -15.72
N LEU A 419 14.54 -19.31 -15.96
CA LEU A 419 13.26 -19.87 -15.50
C LEU A 419 12.95 -21.23 -16.15
N GLN A 420 13.40 -21.43 -17.39
CA GLN A 420 13.20 -22.67 -18.15
C GLN A 420 14.20 -23.77 -17.79
N LYS A 421 15.24 -23.47 -17.01
CA LYS A 421 16.26 -24.46 -16.61
C LYS A 421 15.70 -25.46 -15.61
N SER A 422 16.17 -26.71 -15.74
CA SER A 422 15.79 -27.79 -14.84
C SER A 422 16.06 -27.42 -13.37
N GLY A 423 15.06 -27.70 -12.51
CA GLY A 423 15.14 -27.45 -11.08
C GLY A 423 14.74 -26.03 -10.61
N ASN A 424 14.22 -25.16 -11.49
CA ASN A 424 13.74 -23.81 -11.11
C ASN A 424 12.20 -23.70 -10.99
N VAL A 425 11.47 -24.83 -11.12
CA VAL A 425 10.00 -24.98 -10.94
C VAL A 425 9.21 -23.69 -11.17
N GLY A 426 9.09 -23.27 -12.44
CA GLY A 426 8.55 -21.97 -12.83
C GLY A 426 7.05 -21.90 -13.00
N GLY A 427 6.26 -22.84 -12.45
CA GLY A 427 4.81 -22.94 -12.66
C GLY A 427 4.06 -21.63 -12.43
N PHE A 428 4.37 -20.93 -11.32
CA PHE A 428 3.74 -19.65 -10.96
C PHE A 428 4.38 -18.41 -11.60
N SER A 429 5.39 -18.57 -12.46
CA SER A 429 5.97 -17.43 -13.20
C SER A 429 4.97 -16.78 -14.16
N TYR A 430 3.87 -17.47 -14.51
CA TYR A 430 2.80 -16.91 -15.34
C TYR A 430 2.17 -15.64 -14.73
N LEU A 431 2.25 -15.47 -13.41
CA LEU A 431 1.79 -14.26 -12.71
C LEU A 431 2.55 -13.00 -13.17
N TYR A 432 3.74 -13.17 -13.74
CA TYR A 432 4.59 -12.10 -14.24
C TYR A 432 4.85 -12.20 -15.74
N TYR A 433 4.04 -12.96 -16.48
CA TYR A 433 4.23 -13.25 -17.91
C TYR A 433 4.07 -12.02 -18.84
N TYR A 434 3.63 -10.88 -18.30
CA TYR A 434 3.63 -9.60 -19.01
C TYR A 434 5.01 -8.94 -19.03
N ALA A 435 5.93 -9.37 -18.14
CA ALA A 435 7.24 -8.74 -17.98
C ALA A 435 8.28 -9.35 -18.94
N PRO A 436 9.11 -8.53 -19.60
CA PRO A 436 10.04 -9.01 -20.63
C PRO A 436 11.15 -9.92 -20.11
N TYR A 437 11.53 -9.80 -18.84
CA TYR A 437 12.50 -10.69 -18.17
C TYR A 437 11.91 -12.05 -17.73
N ILE A 438 10.60 -12.22 -17.87
CA ILE A 438 9.91 -13.51 -17.65
C ILE A 438 9.48 -14.11 -19.00
N ASN A 439 8.92 -13.27 -19.88
CA ASN A 439 8.41 -13.65 -21.18
C ASN A 439 8.91 -12.68 -22.28
N PRO A 440 9.98 -13.04 -23.01
CA PRO A 440 10.53 -12.18 -24.04
C PRO A 440 9.66 -12.09 -25.30
N THR A 441 8.69 -13.01 -25.48
CA THR A 441 7.84 -13.05 -26.69
C THR A 441 6.81 -11.91 -26.74
N GLY A 442 6.49 -11.31 -25.59
CA GLY A 442 5.46 -10.28 -25.46
C GLY A 442 4.02 -10.78 -25.56
N ASN A 443 3.79 -12.05 -25.88
CA ASN A 443 2.44 -12.63 -25.87
C ASN A 443 2.03 -13.00 -24.44
N ASN A 444 1.15 -12.21 -23.84
CA ASN A 444 0.69 -12.43 -22.47
C ASN A 444 -0.39 -13.52 -22.31
N ALA A 445 -0.76 -14.25 -23.38
CA ALA A 445 -1.64 -15.40 -23.24
C ALA A 445 -0.93 -16.57 -22.56
N CYS A 446 -1.60 -17.23 -21.62
CA CYS A 446 -1.08 -18.39 -20.90
C CYS A 446 -1.88 -19.64 -21.29
N THR A 447 -1.20 -20.74 -21.56
CA THR A 447 -1.82 -22.03 -21.90
C THR A 447 -1.89 -22.90 -20.64
N PHE A 448 -3.08 -23.34 -20.27
CA PHE A 448 -3.32 -24.24 -19.15
C PHE A 448 -3.68 -25.62 -19.69
N GLU A 449 -2.78 -26.59 -19.53
CA GLU A 449 -3.08 -28.01 -19.75
C GLU A 449 -3.76 -28.56 -18.49
N ILE A 450 -5.02 -28.96 -18.58
CA ILE A 450 -5.79 -29.44 -17.43
C ILE A 450 -6.32 -30.87 -17.63
N LYS A 451 -6.60 -31.53 -16.51
CA LYS A 451 -7.28 -32.80 -16.42
C LYS A 451 -8.57 -32.63 -15.61
N ARG A 452 -9.71 -32.94 -16.26
CA ARG A 452 -11.04 -33.00 -15.63
C ARG A 452 -11.54 -34.44 -15.68
N GLY A 453 -11.47 -35.13 -14.54
CA GLY A 453 -11.72 -36.57 -14.48
C GLY A 453 -10.68 -37.34 -15.31
N LYS A 454 -11.10 -37.97 -16.41
CA LYS A 454 -10.20 -38.67 -17.35
C LYS A 454 -9.82 -37.83 -18.58
N ASN A 455 -10.49 -36.70 -18.81
CA ASN A 455 -10.30 -35.90 -20.01
C ASN A 455 -9.17 -34.90 -19.81
N LYS A 456 -8.25 -34.85 -20.78
CA LYS A 456 -7.22 -33.81 -20.90
C LYS A 456 -7.70 -32.73 -21.84
N MET A 457 -7.48 -31.47 -21.48
CA MET A 457 -7.90 -30.32 -22.26
C MET A 457 -6.82 -29.24 -22.18
N GLU A 458 -6.74 -28.43 -23.21
CA GLU A 458 -5.90 -27.24 -23.24
C GLU A 458 -6.81 -26.00 -23.23
N MET A 459 -6.55 -25.07 -22.31
CA MET A 459 -7.30 -23.83 -22.17
C MET A 459 -6.35 -22.64 -22.33
N ILE A 460 -6.59 -21.79 -23.32
CA ILE A 460 -5.84 -20.54 -23.49
C ILE A 460 -6.55 -19.46 -22.69
N VAL A 461 -5.84 -18.87 -21.72
CA VAL A 461 -6.34 -17.80 -20.86
C VAL A 461 -5.50 -16.56 -21.13
N ARG A 462 -6.15 -15.46 -21.51
CA ARG A 462 -5.51 -14.14 -21.57
C ARG A 462 -5.76 -13.43 -20.24
N PRO A 463 -4.78 -13.33 -19.32
CA PRO A 463 -5.00 -12.71 -18.03
C PRO A 463 -5.25 -11.20 -18.19
N THR A 464 -5.96 -10.62 -17.23
CA THR A 464 -5.98 -9.16 -17.04
C THR A 464 -4.84 -8.78 -16.10
N ILE A 465 -4.16 -7.67 -16.36
CA ILE A 465 -3.10 -7.20 -15.47
C ILE A 465 -3.74 -6.41 -14.33
N ARG A 466 -3.69 -6.93 -13.09
CA ARG A 466 -4.05 -6.17 -11.89
C ARG A 466 -2.84 -5.36 -11.45
N ARG A 467 -3.08 -4.07 -11.19
CA ARG A 467 -2.11 -3.12 -10.62
C ARG A 467 -2.67 -2.57 -9.34
N GLU A 468 -1.89 -2.70 -8.27
CA GLU A 468 -2.26 -2.36 -6.91
C GLU A 468 -1.13 -1.52 -6.33
N ILE A 469 -1.45 -0.32 -5.85
CA ILE A 469 -0.52 0.47 -5.05
C ILE A 469 -1.28 1.03 -3.86
N THR A 470 -0.84 0.66 -2.66
CA THR A 470 -1.31 1.26 -1.42
C THR A 470 -0.17 1.99 -0.74
N VAL A 471 -0.46 3.18 -0.25
CA VAL A 471 0.43 3.94 0.64
C VAL A 471 -0.35 4.12 1.94
N GLU A 472 0.18 3.58 3.02
CA GLU A 472 -0.48 3.56 4.33
C GLU A 472 0.45 4.12 5.39
N ILE A 473 -0.12 4.77 6.39
CA ILE A 473 0.58 5.13 7.62
C ILE A 473 0.55 3.90 8.52
N LYS A 474 1.72 3.43 8.94
CA LYS A 474 1.88 2.13 9.62
C LYS A 474 1.20 2.06 10.98
#